data_AF-A0A7G7G651-F1
#
_entry.id   AF-A0A7G7G651-F1
#
_cell.length_a   1.000
_cell.length_b   1.000
_cell.length_c   1.000
_cell.angle_alpha   90.00
_cell.angle_beta   90.00
_cell.angle_gamma   90.00
#
_symmetry.space_group_name_H-M   'P 1'
#
loop_
_entity.id
_entity.type
_entity.pdbx_description
1 polymer ?
#
loop_
_entity_poly.entity_id
_entity_poly.type
_entity_poly.pdbx_seq_one_letter_code
_entity_poly.pdbx_strand_id
1 'polypeptide(L)'
;MDFKSYFQEFSDRKESIKLQEKQLQEDYKNFVNTNRTKIRKYIPKNGDIVEYIPEQDVDRNYYGRDEWKYLKVTDNRIISSDRWHSFIPEIGVIPLNEYYAPLKNYNERIAITAFKKIEKVVDKSATIGCIYILNIENTNIYKIGFSINPLNRISSIRTSNPFDISITVIFKCFHANKLERELHNLFQSKRKNREWFVLDSENFKEIKEYIGENLIVELDEDGLEKEKPIDDSAL
;
A
#
# COMPACT_ATOMS: atom_id res chain seq x y z
N MET A 1 -33.30 51.95 28.79
CA MET A 1 -32.33 50.91 29.21
C MET A 1 -31.00 51.62 29.44
N ASP A 2 -30.45 51.58 30.65
CA ASP A 2 -29.18 52.24 31.00
C ASP A 2 -28.00 51.48 30.40
N PHE A 3 -26.98 52.22 29.93
CA PHE A 3 -25.77 51.67 29.29
C PHE A 3 -25.03 50.69 30.20
N LYS A 4 -25.05 50.92 31.52
CA LYS A 4 -24.51 49.97 32.51
C LYS A 4 -25.29 48.65 32.55
N SER A 5 -26.61 48.72 32.48
CA SER A 5 -27.48 47.54 32.45
C SER A 5 -27.23 46.68 31.20
N TYR A 6 -27.04 47.33 30.04
CA TYR A 6 -26.73 46.64 28.79
C TYR A 6 -25.35 45.96 28.82
N PHE A 7 -24.33 46.63 29.36
CA PHE A 7 -22.99 46.04 29.49
C PHE A 7 -22.96 44.84 30.44
N GLN A 8 -23.70 44.92 31.54
CA GLN A 8 -23.84 43.82 32.49
C GLN A 8 -24.51 42.62 31.81
N GLU A 9 -25.64 42.85 31.13
CA GLU A 9 -26.37 41.82 30.39
C GLU A 9 -25.50 41.17 29.29
N PHE A 10 -24.68 41.95 28.58
CA PHE A 10 -23.73 41.43 27.60
C PHE A 10 -22.61 40.58 28.24
N SER A 11 -22.10 41.00 29.40
CA SER A 11 -21.09 40.25 30.15
C SER A 11 -21.65 38.91 30.66
N ASP A 12 -22.85 38.93 31.23
CA ASP A 12 -23.55 37.74 31.74
C ASP A 12 -23.88 36.77 30.59
N ARG A 13 -24.25 37.31 29.41
CA ARG A 13 -24.47 36.51 28.20
C ARG A 13 -23.18 35.87 27.68
N LYS A 14 -22.05 36.56 27.77
CA LYS A 14 -20.74 36.01 27.40
C LYS A 14 -20.28 34.91 28.35
N GLU A 15 -20.52 35.07 29.65
CA GLU A 15 -20.20 34.03 30.64
C GLU A 15 -21.10 32.80 30.51
N SER A 16 -22.40 32.99 30.25
CA SER A 16 -23.32 31.88 29.99
C SER A 16 -22.97 31.11 28.72
N ILE A 17 -22.55 31.78 27.64
CA ILE A 17 -22.04 31.12 26.43
C ILE A 17 -20.78 30.28 26.75
N LYS A 18 -19.81 30.84 27.49
CA LYS A 18 -18.62 30.08 27.90
C LYS A 18 -18.96 28.86 28.75
N LEU A 19 -19.93 29.00 29.65
CA LEU A 19 -20.39 27.89 30.49
C LEU A 19 -21.07 26.81 29.63
N GLN A 20 -21.89 27.21 28.66
CA GLN A 20 -22.50 26.31 27.68
C GLN A 20 -21.45 25.59 26.84
N GLU A 21 -20.44 26.29 26.33
CA GLU A 21 -19.32 25.67 25.59
C GLU A 21 -18.59 24.64 26.43
N LYS A 22 -18.32 24.97 27.70
CA LYS A 22 -17.65 24.05 28.63
C LYS A 22 -18.52 22.81 28.91
N GLN A 23 -19.81 23.00 29.14
CA GLN A 23 -20.74 21.89 29.32
C GLN A 23 -20.81 21.03 28.05
N LEU A 24 -20.86 21.65 26.87
CA LEU A 24 -20.84 20.95 25.59
C LEU A 24 -19.58 20.11 25.42
N GLN A 25 -18.42 20.63 25.81
CA GLN A 25 -17.15 19.89 25.81
C GLN A 25 -17.17 18.69 26.78
N GLU A 26 -17.78 18.86 27.95
CA GLU A 26 -17.89 17.80 28.98
C GLU A 26 -18.85 16.70 28.53
N ASP A 27 -20.04 17.06 28.05
CA ASP A 27 -21.04 16.16 27.48
C ASP A 27 -20.47 15.41 26.27
N TYR A 28 -19.69 16.11 25.45
CA TYR A 28 -18.98 15.53 24.32
C TYR A 28 -17.93 14.50 24.77
N LYS A 29 -17.08 14.85 25.75
CA LYS A 29 -16.08 13.93 26.31
C LYS A 29 -16.74 12.68 26.87
N ASN A 30 -17.87 12.84 27.54
CA ASN A 30 -18.69 11.75 28.06
C ASN A 30 -19.27 10.89 26.92
N PHE A 31 -19.82 11.52 25.87
CA PHE A 31 -20.32 10.81 24.69
C PHE A 31 -19.23 9.97 24.02
N VAL A 32 -18.04 10.52 23.82
CA VAL A 32 -16.90 9.79 23.22
C VAL A 32 -16.47 8.64 24.10
N ASN A 33 -16.33 8.85 25.41
CA ASN A 33 -15.93 7.79 26.33
C ASN A 33 -16.95 6.64 26.34
N THR A 34 -18.24 6.96 26.38
CA THR A 34 -19.33 5.98 26.36
C THR A 34 -19.43 5.27 25.00
N ASN A 35 -19.15 5.95 23.89
CA ASN A 35 -19.24 5.39 22.54
C ASN A 35 -17.89 4.98 21.94
N ARG A 36 -16.82 4.96 22.73
CA ARG A 36 -15.44 4.76 22.26
C ARG A 36 -15.29 3.51 21.41
N THR A 37 -15.93 2.42 21.82
CA THR A 37 -15.91 1.15 21.09
C THR A 37 -16.65 1.23 19.76
N LYS A 38 -17.78 1.96 19.69
CA LYS A 38 -18.53 2.17 18.45
C LYS A 38 -17.75 3.07 17.51
N ILE A 39 -17.23 4.19 18.00
CA ILE A 39 -16.40 5.13 17.23
C ILE A 39 -15.19 4.41 16.64
N ARG A 40 -14.47 3.61 17.44
CA ARG A 40 -13.32 2.82 16.98
C ARG A 40 -13.63 1.81 15.87
N LYS A 41 -14.88 1.37 15.71
CA LYS A 41 -15.25 0.47 14.60
C LYS A 41 -15.24 1.18 13.24
N TYR A 42 -15.49 2.48 13.22
CA TYR A 42 -15.53 3.28 11.99
C TYR A 42 -14.18 3.90 11.65
N ILE A 43 -13.21 3.90 12.59
CA ILE A 43 -11.86 4.40 12.35
C ILE A 43 -11.03 3.32 11.64
N PRO A 44 -10.40 3.65 10.50
CA PRO A 44 -9.47 2.76 9.81
C PRO A 44 -8.35 2.23 10.73
N LYS A 45 -7.97 0.96 10.54
CA LYS A 45 -6.90 0.31 11.31
C LYS A 45 -5.54 0.57 10.65
N ASN A 46 -4.45 0.38 11.42
CA ASN A 46 -3.10 0.41 10.83
C ASN A 46 -3.03 -0.61 9.68
N GLY A 47 -2.45 -0.20 8.56
CA GLY A 47 -2.36 -0.99 7.34
C GLY A 47 -3.59 -0.96 6.44
N ASP A 48 -4.72 -0.40 6.89
CA ASP A 48 -5.85 -0.15 5.99
C ASP A 48 -5.44 0.88 4.92
N ILE A 49 -5.91 0.64 3.69
CA ILE A 49 -5.84 1.59 2.60
C ILE A 49 -7.19 2.30 2.51
N VAL A 50 -7.17 3.62 2.52
CA VAL A 50 -8.38 4.45 2.48
C VAL A 50 -8.30 5.44 1.33
N GLU A 51 -9.46 5.73 0.76
CA GLU A 51 -9.61 6.82 -0.18
C GLU A 51 -9.68 8.13 0.59
N TYR A 52 -8.85 9.11 0.21
CA TYR A 52 -9.06 10.47 0.64
C TYR A 52 -10.07 11.13 -0.28
N ILE A 53 -11.21 11.52 0.29
CA ILE A 53 -12.21 12.34 -0.40
C ILE A 53 -12.08 13.74 0.22
N PRO A 54 -11.40 14.69 -0.45
CA PRO A 54 -11.42 16.07 0.00
C PRO A 54 -12.89 16.54 0.00
N GLU A 55 -13.31 17.18 1.09
CA GLU A 55 -14.64 17.76 1.15
C GLU A 55 -14.73 18.83 0.05
N GLN A 56 -15.67 18.65 -0.88
CA GLN A 56 -16.02 19.68 -1.84
C GLN A 56 -16.76 20.77 -1.05
N ASP A 57 -16.06 21.73 -0.44
CA ASP A 57 -16.30 23.16 -0.72
C ASP A 57 -15.48 24.19 0.10
N VAL A 58 -15.29 25.34 -0.57
CA VAL A 58 -14.92 26.71 -0.16
C VAL A 58 -13.72 26.97 0.76
N ASP A 59 -12.75 27.71 0.24
CA ASP A 59 -11.70 28.43 0.98
C ASP A 59 -10.66 27.57 1.72
N ARG A 60 -9.70 27.03 0.95
CA ARG A 60 -8.27 27.31 1.16
C ARG A 60 -7.43 26.72 0.02
N ASN A 61 -6.71 27.61 -0.63
CA ASN A 61 -5.73 27.42 -1.71
C ASN A 61 -4.55 26.49 -1.39
N TYR A 62 -4.75 25.23 -0.99
CA TYR A 62 -3.60 24.37 -0.63
C TYR A 62 -3.46 23.02 -1.29
N TYR A 63 -4.46 22.49 -2.01
CA TYR A 63 -4.23 21.31 -2.84
C TYR A 63 -4.90 21.51 -4.20
N GLY A 64 -4.06 21.84 -5.18
CA GLY A 64 -4.49 22.02 -6.56
C GLY A 64 -4.98 20.70 -7.16
N ARG A 65 -6.11 20.83 -7.86
CA ARG A 65 -6.75 19.84 -8.75
C ARG A 65 -7.25 18.57 -8.06
N ASP A 66 -8.40 18.11 -8.54
CA ASP A 66 -9.12 16.90 -8.14
C ASP A 66 -8.31 15.62 -8.43
N GLU A 67 -7.15 15.46 -7.80
CA GLU A 67 -6.32 14.26 -7.86
C GLU A 67 -6.67 13.36 -6.68
N TRP A 68 -7.35 12.25 -6.97
CA TRP A 68 -7.62 11.19 -6.01
C TRP A 68 -6.30 10.62 -5.49
N LYS A 69 -6.14 10.58 -4.16
CA LYS A 69 -4.97 9.99 -3.50
C LYS A 69 -5.42 8.87 -2.56
N TYR A 70 -4.73 7.74 -2.66
CA TYR A 70 -4.90 6.63 -1.74
C TYR A 70 -3.96 6.81 -0.56
N LEU A 71 -4.40 6.45 0.64
CA LEU A 71 -3.63 6.63 1.86
C LEU A 71 -3.49 5.29 2.58
N LYS A 72 -2.27 4.93 2.99
CA LYS A 72 -2.03 3.84 3.95
C LYS A 72 -1.96 4.42 5.36
N VAL A 73 -2.82 3.92 6.24
CA VAL A 73 -2.82 4.32 7.67
C VAL A 73 -1.55 3.82 8.35
N THR A 74 -0.88 4.71 9.09
CA THR A 74 0.30 4.39 9.92
C THR A 74 -0.03 4.37 11.41
N ASP A 75 0.96 4.02 12.25
CA ASP A 75 0.79 3.94 13.70
C ASP A 75 0.62 5.29 14.41
N ASN A 76 0.90 6.40 13.73
CA ASN A 76 0.88 7.75 14.30
C ASN A 76 -0.52 8.39 14.29
N ARG A 77 -1.53 7.66 14.78
CA ARG A 77 -2.91 8.15 14.88
C ARG A 77 -3.07 9.09 16.07
N ILE A 78 -3.45 10.33 15.81
CA ILE A 78 -3.77 11.31 16.85
C ILE A 78 -5.23 11.73 16.67
N ILE A 79 -5.99 11.63 17.74
CA ILE A 79 -7.33 12.23 17.78
C ILE A 79 -7.12 13.62 18.36
N SER A 80 -7.04 14.63 17.50
CA SER A 80 -6.97 16.03 17.93
C SER A 80 -8.38 16.61 18.05
N SER A 81 -8.57 17.50 19.02
CA SER A 81 -9.80 18.27 19.16
C SER A 81 -9.54 19.64 18.53
N ASP A 82 -9.83 19.78 17.25
CA ASP A 82 -9.70 21.09 16.62
C ASP A 82 -10.84 22.02 17.02
N ARG A 83 -10.51 23.29 17.25
CA ARG A 83 -11.31 24.24 18.05
C ARG A 83 -12.64 24.68 17.44
N TRP A 84 -13.00 24.26 16.24
CA TRP A 84 -14.12 24.87 15.53
C TRP A 84 -15.16 23.94 14.92
N HIS A 85 -14.86 22.72 14.50
CA HIS A 85 -15.87 21.81 13.95
C HIS A 85 -15.45 20.36 14.20
N SER A 86 -16.45 19.46 14.30
CA SER A 86 -16.41 17.99 14.26
C SER A 86 -15.04 17.31 14.35
N PHE A 87 -14.86 16.36 15.26
CA PHE A 87 -13.63 15.55 15.39
C PHE A 87 -13.11 15.06 14.03
N ILE A 88 -12.07 15.72 13.53
CA ILE A 88 -11.36 15.25 12.35
C ILE A 88 -10.17 14.44 12.86
N PRO A 89 -10.17 13.11 12.72
CA PRO A 89 -9.00 12.34 13.09
C PRO A 89 -7.81 12.77 12.23
N GLU A 90 -6.75 13.26 12.88
CA GLU A 90 -5.46 13.46 12.25
C GLU A 90 -4.75 12.11 12.19
N ILE A 91 -4.82 11.49 11.02
CA ILE A 91 -4.20 10.19 10.81
C ILE A 91 -2.84 10.43 10.15
N GLY A 92 -1.78 9.90 10.77
CA GLY A 92 -0.52 9.73 10.06
C GLY A 92 -0.73 8.77 8.89
N VAL A 93 -0.56 9.26 7.67
CA VAL A 93 -0.82 8.51 6.45
C VAL A 93 0.38 8.59 5.51
N ILE A 94 0.60 7.52 4.76
CA ILE A 94 1.52 7.52 3.63
C ILE A 94 0.66 7.54 2.37
N PRO A 95 0.74 8.58 1.53
CA PRO A 95 0.05 8.57 0.27
C PRO A 95 0.68 7.58 -0.67
N LEU A 96 -0.20 6.97 -1.45
CA LEU A 96 0.11 5.96 -2.42
C LEU A 96 -0.31 6.46 -3.81
N ASN A 97 0.40 6.00 -4.83
CA ASN A 97 -0.02 6.18 -6.22
C ASN A 97 -1.22 5.27 -6.56
N GLU A 98 -1.67 5.34 -7.82
CA GLU A 98 -2.74 4.49 -8.36
C GLU A 98 -2.46 2.98 -8.31
N TYR A 99 -1.21 2.58 -8.08
CA TYR A 99 -0.78 1.20 -7.90
C TYR A 99 -0.59 0.81 -6.42
N TYR A 100 -1.04 1.65 -5.48
CA TYR A 100 -0.87 1.46 -4.03
C TYR A 100 0.60 1.46 -3.55
N ALA A 101 1.53 1.99 -4.34
CA ALA A 101 2.93 2.13 -3.96
C ALA A 101 3.19 3.47 -3.24
N PRO A 102 4.05 3.51 -2.20
CA PRO A 102 4.35 4.73 -1.46
C PRO A 102 4.93 5.84 -2.34
N LEU A 103 4.43 7.07 -2.18
CA LEU A 103 5.08 8.25 -2.77
C LEU A 103 6.37 8.57 -1.99
N LYS A 104 7.51 8.63 -2.69
CA LYS A 104 8.86 8.67 -2.10
C LYS A 104 9.17 9.89 -1.20
N ASN A 105 8.37 10.96 -1.20
CA ASN A 105 8.70 12.25 -0.57
C ASN A 105 7.60 12.82 0.35
N TYR A 106 6.82 11.98 1.03
CA TYR A 106 5.65 12.49 1.78
C TYR A 106 5.72 12.25 3.29
N ASN A 107 5.65 13.34 4.07
CA ASN A 107 5.73 13.35 5.53
C ASN A 107 4.66 14.26 6.15
N GLU A 108 3.38 14.10 5.79
CA GLU A 108 2.31 14.95 6.34
C GLU A 108 1.24 14.12 7.08
N ARG A 109 0.67 14.73 8.14
CA ARG A 109 -0.58 14.28 8.76
C ARG A 109 -1.72 14.99 8.05
N ILE A 110 -2.73 14.24 7.64
CA ILE A 110 -3.89 14.79 6.93
C ILE A 110 -5.12 14.65 7.82
N ALA A 111 -5.87 15.75 7.95
CA ALA A 111 -7.18 15.77 8.57
C ALA A 111 -8.22 15.27 7.55
N ILE A 112 -8.90 14.16 7.83
CA ILE A 112 -9.81 13.51 6.88
C ILE A 112 -11.22 13.48 7.46
N THR A 113 -12.16 14.16 6.79
CA THR A 113 -13.55 14.34 7.23
C THR A 113 -14.46 13.18 6.85
N ALA A 114 -14.14 12.42 5.80
CA ALA A 114 -14.85 11.22 5.39
C ALA A 114 -13.89 10.13 4.88
N PHE A 115 -14.11 8.88 5.30
CA PHE A 115 -13.37 7.72 4.83
C PHE A 115 -14.28 6.79 4.05
N LYS A 116 -13.81 6.34 2.89
CA LYS A 116 -14.27 5.10 2.28
C LYS A 116 -13.14 4.09 2.39
N LYS A 117 -13.36 3.02 3.17
CA LYS A 117 -12.44 1.88 3.17
C LYS A 117 -12.47 1.29 1.78
N ILE A 118 -11.32 1.31 1.12
CA ILE A 118 -11.16 0.57 -0.11
C ILE A 118 -10.78 -0.83 0.34
N GLU A 119 -11.67 -1.80 0.13
CA GLU A 119 -11.19 -3.17 -0.03
C GLU A 119 -10.21 -3.08 -1.18
N LYS A 120 -8.92 -3.36 -0.93
CA LYS A 120 -7.93 -3.52 -2.01
C LYS A 120 -8.69 -4.24 -3.11
N VAL A 121 -8.76 -3.62 -4.29
CA VAL A 121 -9.10 -4.39 -5.49
C VAL A 121 -7.88 -5.27 -5.72
N VAL A 122 -7.65 -6.23 -4.83
CA VAL A 122 -6.99 -7.46 -5.19
C VAL A 122 -8.00 -8.03 -6.16
N ASP A 123 -7.69 -7.86 -7.42
CA ASP A 123 -8.44 -8.47 -8.49
C ASP A 123 -8.76 -9.89 -8.03
N LYS A 124 -10.03 -10.25 -7.83
CA LYS A 124 -10.37 -11.59 -7.34
C LYS A 124 -9.97 -12.68 -8.36
N SER A 125 -9.57 -12.25 -9.56
CA SER A 125 -8.87 -13.01 -10.60
C SER A 125 -7.33 -12.99 -10.54
N ALA A 126 -6.72 -12.40 -9.51
CA ALA A 126 -5.26 -12.41 -9.31
C ALA A 126 -4.78 -13.84 -9.08
N THR A 127 -4.43 -14.52 -10.16
CA THR A 127 -3.84 -15.86 -10.11
C THR A 127 -2.48 -15.76 -9.42
N ILE A 128 -2.41 -16.28 -8.20
CA ILE A 128 -1.13 -16.51 -7.52
C ILE A 128 -0.41 -17.62 -8.28
N GLY A 129 0.85 -17.38 -8.61
CA GLY A 129 1.70 -18.34 -9.28
C GLY A 129 3.16 -18.03 -9.05
N CYS A 130 4.02 -18.77 -9.73
CA CYS A 130 5.46 -18.57 -9.69
C CYS A 130 5.97 -18.25 -11.08
N ILE A 131 6.77 -17.19 -11.20
CA ILE A 131 7.68 -16.98 -12.32
C ILE A 131 8.95 -17.76 -12.01
N TYR A 132 9.45 -18.55 -12.95
CA TYR A 132 10.72 -19.25 -12.81
C TYR A 132 11.64 -18.86 -13.95
N ILE A 133 12.94 -18.79 -13.63
CA ILE A 133 14.00 -18.61 -14.61
C ILE A 133 14.90 -19.84 -14.58
N LEU A 134 15.05 -20.47 -15.74
CA LEU A 134 15.94 -21.61 -15.93
C LEU A 134 17.10 -21.22 -16.83
N ASN A 135 18.28 -21.81 -16.59
CA ASN A 135 19.45 -21.62 -17.42
C ASN A 135 19.83 -22.92 -18.12
N ILE A 136 20.24 -22.84 -19.39
CA ILE A 136 21.00 -23.93 -20.00
C ILE A 136 22.43 -23.82 -19.51
N GLU A 137 22.91 -24.85 -18.83
CA GLU A 137 24.22 -24.82 -18.19
C GLU A 137 25.33 -24.42 -19.15
N ASN A 138 26.29 -23.63 -18.65
CA ASN A 138 27.42 -23.08 -19.42
C ASN A 138 27.02 -22.14 -20.57
N THR A 139 25.82 -21.55 -20.53
CA THR A 139 25.37 -20.57 -21.52
C THR A 139 24.69 -19.37 -20.88
N ASN A 140 24.56 -18.27 -21.62
CA ASN A 140 23.73 -17.11 -21.24
C ASN A 140 22.29 -17.24 -21.74
N ILE A 141 21.81 -18.46 -21.97
CA ILE A 141 20.47 -18.72 -22.50
C ILE A 141 19.56 -19.11 -21.35
N TYR A 142 18.49 -18.33 -21.17
CA TYR A 142 17.57 -18.46 -20.06
C TYR A 142 16.13 -18.60 -20.54
N LYS A 143 15.36 -19.42 -19.84
CA LYS A 143 13.92 -19.56 -20.04
C LYS A 143 13.18 -18.78 -18.96
N ILE A 144 12.26 -17.91 -19.36
CA ILE A 144 11.32 -17.27 -18.44
C ILE A 144 9.98 -17.99 -18.61
N GLY A 145 9.44 -18.56 -17.54
CA GLY A 145 8.14 -19.21 -17.57
C GLY A 145 7.35 -19.00 -16.29
N PHE A 146 6.07 -19.40 -16.31
CA PHE A 146 5.22 -19.36 -15.12
C PHE A 146 4.56 -20.71 -14.86
N SER A 147 4.25 -20.98 -13.58
CA SER A 147 3.45 -22.14 -13.17
C SER A 147 2.89 -21.92 -11.77
N ILE A 148 1.76 -22.54 -11.46
CA ILE A 148 1.27 -22.65 -10.07
C ILE A 148 2.14 -23.65 -9.29
N ASN A 149 2.64 -24.69 -9.96
CA ASN A 149 3.53 -25.72 -9.43
C ASN A 149 4.85 -25.72 -10.23
N PRO A 150 5.79 -24.81 -9.94
CA PRO A 150 7.01 -24.65 -10.74
C PRO A 150 7.88 -25.92 -10.74
N LEU A 151 8.09 -26.58 -9.60
CA LEU A 151 8.96 -27.77 -9.52
C LEU A 151 8.49 -28.93 -10.41
N ASN A 152 7.20 -29.25 -10.38
CA ASN A 152 6.62 -30.28 -11.26
C ASN A 152 6.78 -29.92 -12.75
N ARG A 153 6.59 -28.64 -13.09
CA ARG A 153 6.75 -28.15 -14.45
C ARG A 153 8.21 -28.21 -14.91
N ILE A 154 9.14 -27.82 -14.05
CA ILE A 154 10.58 -27.84 -14.31
C ILE A 154 11.08 -29.27 -14.46
N SER A 155 10.63 -30.20 -13.61
CA SER A 155 10.92 -31.63 -13.73
C SER A 155 10.50 -32.18 -15.11
N SER A 156 9.27 -31.87 -15.54
CA SER A 156 8.80 -32.25 -16.88
C SER A 156 9.62 -31.63 -18.03
N ILE A 157 10.08 -30.38 -17.87
CA ILE A 157 10.97 -29.73 -18.84
C ILE A 157 12.32 -30.45 -18.89
N ARG A 158 12.91 -30.79 -17.74
CA ARG A 158 14.17 -31.54 -17.67
C ARG A 158 14.09 -32.88 -18.40
N THR A 159 12.99 -33.63 -18.24
CA THR A 159 12.81 -34.91 -18.93
C THR A 159 12.69 -34.79 -20.45
N SER A 160 12.20 -33.64 -20.94
CA SER A 160 11.91 -33.42 -22.37
C SER A 160 12.93 -32.55 -23.10
N ASN A 161 13.92 -32.00 -22.38
CA ASN A 161 14.97 -31.17 -22.95
C ASN A 161 16.28 -31.97 -23.05
N PRO A 162 16.93 -32.04 -24.22
CA PRO A 162 18.23 -32.71 -24.37
C PRO A 162 19.40 -31.99 -23.70
N PHE A 163 19.23 -30.76 -23.21
CA PHE A 163 20.27 -29.98 -22.54
C PHE A 163 20.12 -30.02 -21.02
N ASP A 164 21.24 -29.92 -20.31
CA ASP A 164 21.27 -29.75 -18.85
C ASP A 164 20.73 -28.38 -18.43
N ILE A 165 19.81 -28.38 -17.46
CA ILE A 165 19.09 -27.18 -17.02
C ILE A 165 19.18 -27.00 -15.51
N SER A 166 19.66 -25.84 -15.09
CA SER A 166 19.67 -25.39 -13.69
C SER A 166 18.57 -24.36 -13.42
N ILE A 167 18.11 -24.31 -12.17
CA ILE A 167 17.16 -23.30 -11.70
C ILE A 167 17.96 -22.08 -11.30
N THR A 168 17.70 -20.93 -11.92
CA THR A 168 18.37 -19.68 -11.54
C THR A 168 17.62 -18.99 -10.40
N VAL A 169 16.30 -18.87 -10.52
CA VAL A 169 15.45 -18.26 -9.49
C VAL A 169 13.98 -18.61 -9.71
N ILE A 170 13.23 -18.64 -8.61
CA ILE A 170 11.78 -18.79 -8.63
C ILE A 170 11.18 -17.63 -7.80
N PHE A 171 10.27 -16.88 -8.39
CA PHE A 171 9.55 -15.78 -7.77
C PHE A 171 8.09 -16.16 -7.59
N LYS A 172 7.65 -16.34 -6.35
CA LYS A 172 6.22 -16.43 -6.04
C LYS A 172 5.63 -15.03 -6.09
N CYS A 173 4.61 -14.81 -6.90
CA CYS A 173 4.09 -13.48 -7.19
C CYS A 173 2.58 -13.47 -7.50
N PHE A 174 1.99 -12.28 -7.42
CA PHE A 174 0.64 -12.04 -7.93
C PHE A 174 0.66 -11.89 -9.45
N HIS A 175 -0.42 -12.30 -10.12
CA HIS A 175 -0.59 -12.16 -11.57
C HIS A 175 0.52 -12.80 -12.43
N ALA A 176 1.08 -13.93 -12.00
CA ALA A 176 2.24 -14.56 -12.64
C ALA A 176 2.09 -14.75 -14.18
N ASN A 177 0.91 -15.11 -14.68
CA ASN A 177 0.65 -15.23 -16.12
C ASN A 177 0.81 -13.86 -16.85
N LYS A 178 0.27 -12.79 -16.27
CA LYS A 178 0.40 -11.43 -16.83
C LYS A 178 1.86 -10.97 -16.80
N LEU A 179 2.54 -11.19 -15.67
CA LEU A 179 3.95 -10.84 -15.50
C LEU A 179 4.84 -11.58 -16.51
N GLU A 180 4.60 -12.87 -16.75
CA GLU A 180 5.38 -13.63 -17.73
C GLU A 180 5.28 -13.04 -19.13
N ARG A 181 4.06 -12.73 -19.58
CA ARG A 181 3.82 -12.09 -20.88
C ARG A 181 4.51 -10.74 -20.97
N GLU A 182 4.47 -9.94 -19.90
CA GLU A 182 5.11 -8.64 -19.85
C GLU A 182 6.63 -8.73 -19.88
N LEU A 183 7.23 -9.65 -19.11
CA LEU A 183 8.67 -9.93 -19.16
C LEU A 183 9.10 -10.43 -20.54
N HIS A 184 8.29 -11.29 -21.16
CA HIS A 184 8.52 -11.76 -22.53
C HIS A 184 8.51 -10.62 -23.54
N ASN A 185 7.65 -9.61 -23.37
CA ASN A 185 7.60 -8.42 -24.20
C ASN A 185 8.80 -7.50 -23.92
N LEU A 186 9.14 -7.29 -22.64
CA LEU A 186 10.28 -6.49 -22.20
C LEU A 186 11.60 -6.99 -22.82
N PHE A 187 11.80 -8.32 -22.85
CA PHE A 187 12.99 -8.95 -23.43
C PHE A 187 12.77 -9.49 -24.84
N GLN A 188 11.76 -9.02 -25.58
CA GLN A 188 11.46 -9.52 -26.92
C GLN A 188 12.66 -9.41 -27.87
N SER A 189 13.45 -8.34 -27.77
CA SER A 189 14.66 -8.12 -28.57
C SER A 189 15.79 -9.13 -28.26
N LYS A 190 15.75 -9.75 -27.09
CA LYS A 190 16.72 -10.75 -26.62
C LYS A 190 16.23 -12.19 -26.81
N ARG A 191 15.04 -12.38 -27.36
CA ARG A 191 14.41 -13.69 -27.57
C ARG A 191 15.16 -14.47 -28.65
N LYS A 192 15.62 -15.68 -28.32
CA LYS A 192 16.25 -16.61 -29.27
C LYS A 192 15.27 -17.61 -29.84
N ASN A 193 14.46 -18.23 -29.01
CA ASN A 193 13.49 -19.21 -29.46
C ASN A 193 12.32 -19.32 -28.47
N ARG A 194 11.12 -18.89 -28.90
CA ARG A 194 9.90 -18.91 -28.09
C ARG A 194 10.12 -18.27 -26.71
N GLU A 195 10.25 -19.10 -25.68
CA GLU A 195 10.38 -18.70 -24.27
C GLU A 195 11.84 -18.61 -23.79
N TRP A 196 12.81 -18.74 -24.70
CA TRP A 196 14.25 -18.67 -24.41
C TRP A 196 14.85 -17.33 -24.86
N PHE A 197 15.65 -16.72 -23.98
CA PHE A 197 16.22 -15.38 -24.10
C PHE A 197 17.72 -15.39 -23.79
N VAL A 198 18.49 -14.50 -24.41
CA VAL A 198 19.87 -14.23 -23.99
C VAL A 198 19.85 -13.13 -22.94
N LEU A 199 20.15 -13.46 -21.70
CA LEU A 199 20.12 -12.51 -20.59
C LEU A 199 21.51 -12.34 -19.97
N ASP A 200 21.74 -11.17 -19.39
CA ASP A 200 22.92 -10.81 -18.62
C ASP A 200 22.55 -10.42 -17.19
N SER A 201 23.55 -10.11 -16.37
CA SER A 201 23.37 -9.70 -14.97
C SER A 201 22.51 -8.45 -14.80
N GLU A 202 22.52 -7.53 -15.77
CA GLU A 202 21.70 -6.31 -15.71
C GLU A 202 20.22 -6.66 -15.92
N ASN A 203 19.93 -7.60 -16.82
CA ASN A 203 18.54 -8.02 -17.05
C ASN A 203 17.94 -8.72 -15.84
N PHE A 204 18.75 -9.41 -15.04
CA PHE A 204 18.27 -9.97 -13.79
C PHE A 204 17.86 -8.90 -12.78
N LYS A 205 18.55 -7.76 -12.75
CA LYS A 205 18.12 -6.62 -11.93
C LYS A 205 16.82 -6.05 -12.44
N GLU A 206 16.71 -5.82 -13.76
CA GLU A 206 15.48 -5.34 -14.39
C GLU A 206 14.29 -6.27 -14.09
N ILE A 207 14.48 -7.60 -14.15
CA ILE A 207 13.43 -8.57 -13.81
C ILE A 207 13.01 -8.42 -12.35
N LYS A 208 13.97 -8.34 -11.41
CA LYS A 208 13.67 -8.18 -9.98
C LYS A 208 12.95 -6.88 -9.69
N GLU A 209 13.39 -5.79 -10.31
CA GLU A 209 12.75 -4.47 -10.19
C GLU A 209 11.33 -4.49 -10.78
N TYR A 210 11.14 -5.11 -11.94
CA TYR A 210 9.84 -5.22 -12.60
C TYR A 210 8.85 -6.08 -11.79
N ILE A 211 9.31 -7.19 -11.22
CA ILE A 211 8.49 -8.05 -10.37
C ILE A 211 8.23 -7.40 -9.01
N GLY A 212 9.09 -6.48 -8.55
CA GLY A 212 9.19 -5.95 -7.19
C GLY A 212 7.87 -5.79 -6.42
N GLU A 213 6.93 -5.00 -6.93
CA GLU A 213 5.65 -4.75 -6.23
C GLU A 213 4.68 -5.95 -6.23
N ASN A 214 4.88 -6.89 -7.16
CA ASN A 214 4.09 -8.12 -7.28
C ASN A 214 4.77 -9.32 -6.59
N LEU A 215 6.00 -9.16 -6.09
CA LEU A 215 6.76 -10.23 -5.43
C LEU A 215 6.14 -10.57 -4.07
N ILE A 216 5.91 -11.86 -3.84
CA ILE A 216 5.55 -12.40 -2.53
C ILE A 216 6.81 -12.88 -1.83
N VAL A 217 7.59 -13.76 -2.48
CA VAL A 217 8.83 -14.34 -1.93
C VAL A 217 9.69 -14.95 -3.04
N GLU A 218 11.01 -14.96 -2.85
CA GLU A 218 11.95 -15.75 -3.65
C GLU A 218 12.03 -17.17 -3.08
N LEU A 219 11.90 -18.18 -3.93
CA LEU A 219 12.07 -19.57 -3.54
C LEU A 219 13.46 -20.07 -3.98
N ASP A 220 14.00 -21.02 -3.23
CA ASP A 220 15.20 -21.78 -3.61
C ASP A 220 14.87 -22.90 -4.61
N GLU A 221 15.87 -23.72 -4.93
CA GLU A 221 15.75 -24.82 -5.90
C GLU A 221 14.81 -25.94 -5.43
N ASP A 222 14.63 -26.08 -4.11
CA ASP A 222 13.74 -27.04 -3.47
C ASP A 222 12.32 -26.47 -3.27
N GLY A 223 12.10 -25.20 -3.65
CA GLY A 223 10.83 -24.51 -3.53
C GLY A 223 10.53 -24.00 -2.12
N LEU A 224 11.53 -23.95 -1.24
CA LEU A 224 11.43 -23.34 0.09
C LEU A 224 11.71 -21.84 -0.02
N GLU A 225 11.15 -21.07 0.91
CA GLU A 225 11.40 -19.62 0.95
C GLU A 225 12.87 -19.37 1.27
N LYS A 226 13.56 -18.57 0.44
CA LYS A 226 14.92 -18.15 0.77
C LYS A 226 14.87 -17.35 2.06
N GLU A 227 15.57 -17.82 3.09
CA GLU A 227 15.76 -17.04 4.31
C GLU A 227 16.37 -15.69 3.93
N LYS A 228 15.82 -14.61 4.49
CA LYS A 228 16.47 -13.29 4.37
C LYS A 228 17.89 -13.44 4.91
N PRO A 229 18.92 -12.91 4.22
CA PRO A 229 20.26 -12.91 4.78
C PRO A 229 20.18 -12.29 6.17
N ILE A 230 20.60 -13.06 7.18
CA ILE A 230 20.81 -12.55 8.53
C ILE A 230 21.88 -11.47 8.37
N ASP A 231 21.52 -10.25 8.77
CA ASP A 231 22.45 -9.13 8.76
C ASP A 231 23.46 -9.34 9.90
N ASP A 232 24.55 -10.05 9.59
CA ASP A 232 25.67 -10.30 10.50
C ASP A 232 26.47 -9.03 10.83
N SER A 233 26.09 -7.85 10.30
CA SER A 233 26.71 -6.57 10.72
C SER A 233 26.28 -6.10 12.12
N ALA A 234 25.42 -6.87 12.81
CA ALA A 234 24.99 -6.64 14.18
C ALA A 234 25.57 -7.63 15.22
N LEU A 235 26.67 -8.34 14.89
CA LEU A 235 27.44 -9.17 15.84
C LEU A 235 28.79 -8.54 16.20
#